data_AF-A0A839RL84-F1
#
_entry.id   AF-A0A839RL84-F1
#
_cell.length_a   1.000
_cell.length_b   1.000
_cell.length_c   1.000
_cell.angle_alpha   90.00
_cell.angle_beta   90.00
_cell.angle_gamma   90.00
#
_symmetry.space_group_name_H-M   'P 1'
#
loop_
_entity.id
_entity.type
_entity.pdbx_description
1 polymer ?
#
loop_
_entity_poly.entity_id
_entity_poly.type
_entity_poly.pdbx_seq_one_letter_code
_entity_poly.pdbx_strand_id
1 'polypeptide(L)' 'MTTVERPAVNTTRVWLAAPLCRAPEPSDRPVVRDDLMRTWVPAVGAVYCSADGRHRATWQQLRVQHDLVEVRTR' A
#
# COMPACT_ATOMS: atom_id res chain seq x y z
N MET A 1 -0.89 39.74 -8.19
CA MET A 1 -1.06 38.63 -7.23
C MET A 1 -1.03 37.34 -8.03
N THR A 2 0.13 36.68 -8.07
CA THR A 2 0.32 35.44 -8.83
C THR A 2 -0.08 34.29 -7.92
N THR A 3 -1.22 33.66 -8.20
CA THR A 3 -1.63 32.43 -7.54
C THR A 3 -0.60 31.35 -7.89
N VAL A 4 0.21 30.97 -6.91
CA VAL A 4 1.07 29.79 -7.03
C VAL A 4 0.16 28.58 -6.92
N GLU A 5 -0.22 28.00 -8.08
CA GLU A 5 -0.81 26.67 -8.11
C GLU A 5 0.23 25.70 -7.53
N ARG A 6 0.01 25.28 -6.28
CA ARG A 6 0.77 24.17 -5.68
C ARG A 6 0.49 22.94 -6.56
N PRO A 7 1.50 22.31 -7.18
CA PRO A 7 1.29 21.05 -7.86
C PRO A 7 0.67 20.08 -6.85
N ALA A 8 -0.43 19.42 -7.23
CA ALA A 8 -1.05 18.39 -6.41
C ALA A 8 0.05 17.42 -5.98
N VAL A 9 0.36 17.41 -4.68
CA VAL A 9 1.43 16.60 -4.14
C VAL A 9 1.05 15.15 -4.41
N ASN A 10 1.67 14.56 -5.42
CA ASN A 10 1.46 13.20 -5.84
C ASN A 10 2.20 12.28 -4.86
N THR A 11 1.89 12.36 -3.55
CA THR A 11 2.56 11.59 -2.49
C THR A 11 2.12 10.14 -2.55
N THR A 12 3.01 9.28 -3.03
CA THR A 12 2.89 7.83 -2.86
C THR A 12 3.06 7.51 -1.38
N ARG A 13 2.12 6.79 -0.76
CA ARG A 13 2.24 6.36 0.64
C ARG A 13 3.21 5.18 0.75
N VAL A 14 3.95 5.15 1.87
CA VAL A 14 4.89 4.09 2.22
C VAL A 14 4.59 3.62 3.64
N TRP A 15 4.65 2.31 3.85
CA TRP A 15 4.38 1.64 5.11
C TRP A 15 5.50 0.67 5.42
N LEU A 16 6.40 1.05 6.33
CA LEU A 16 7.49 0.16 6.78
C LEU A 16 6.97 -0.93 7.69
N ALA A 17 7.59 -2.11 7.70
CA ALA A 17 7.14 -3.25 8.49
C ALA A 17 6.95 -2.91 9.98
N ALA A 18 6.03 -3.59 10.66
CA ALA A 18 5.59 -3.31 12.03
C ALA A 18 6.69 -3.31 13.11
N PRO A 19 7.81 -4.07 12.99
CA PRO A 19 8.95 -3.88 13.89
C PRO A 19 9.50 -2.44 13.87
N LEU A 20 9.27 -1.72 12.77
CA LEU A 20 9.81 -0.39 12.51
C LEU A 20 8.80 0.74 12.70
N CYS A 21 7.48 0.49 12.59
CA CYS A 21 6.44 1.53 12.63
C CYS A 21 5.05 1.02 13.08
N ARG A 22 4.25 1.91 13.70
CA ARG A 22 2.80 1.70 13.92
C ARG A 22 1.99 2.67 13.05
N ALA A 23 1.82 2.31 11.77
CA ALA A 23 0.92 3.04 10.88
C ALA A 23 -0.47 2.35 10.86
N PRO A 24 -1.57 3.13 10.87
CA PRO A 24 -2.92 2.58 10.78
C PRO A 24 -3.18 1.94 9.40
N GLU A 25 -4.17 1.05 9.33
CA GLU A 25 -4.65 0.50 8.06
C GLU A 25 -5.29 1.59 7.19
N PRO A 26 -4.89 1.70 5.91
CA PRO A 26 -5.54 2.61 4.98
C PRO A 26 -6.98 2.18 4.70
N SER A 27 -7.94 3.07 4.93
CA SER A 27 -9.37 2.80 4.74
C SER A 27 -9.76 2.56 3.27
N ASP A 28 -9.03 3.20 2.37
CA ASP A 28 -9.21 3.13 0.91
C ASP A 28 -8.58 1.88 0.28
N ARG A 29 -7.84 1.08 1.08
CA ARG A 29 -7.26 -0.21 0.67
C ARG A 29 -6.55 -0.16 -0.69
N PRO A 30 -5.47 0.62 -0.83
CA PRO A 30 -4.80 0.82 -2.10
C PRO A 30 -4.09 -0.44 -2.59
N VAL A 31 -3.83 -0.52 -3.90
CA VAL A 31 -2.87 -1.49 -4.44
C VAL A 31 -1.49 -1.18 -3.86
N VAL A 32 -0.79 -2.19 -3.35
CA VAL A 32 0.56 -2.02 -2.79
C VAL A 32 1.54 -3.01 -3.39
N ARG A 33 2.82 -2.67 -3.34
CA ARG A 33 3.92 -3.57 -3.70
C ARG A 33 4.82 -3.76 -2.50
N ASP A 34 5.22 -5.00 -2.24
CA ASP A 34 6.16 -5.33 -1.18
C ASP A 34 7.64 -5.15 -1.61
N ASP A 35 8.56 -5.31 -0.66
CA ASP A 35 10.01 -5.29 -0.83
C ASP A 35 10.54 -6.45 -1.70
N LEU A 36 9.77 -7.53 -1.83
CA LEU A 36 10.02 -8.64 -2.75
C LEU A 36 9.45 -8.40 -4.16
N MET A 37 9.02 -7.16 -4.44
CA MET A 37 8.45 -6.72 -5.72
C MET A 37 7.13 -7.40 -6.11
N ARG A 38 6.44 -8.06 -5.18
CA ARG A 38 5.12 -8.65 -5.41
C ARG A 38 4.05 -7.57 -5.22
N THR A 39 3.13 -7.50 -6.18
CA THR A 39 1.97 -6.61 -6.13
C THR A 39 0.79 -7.30 -5.45
N TRP A 40 0.18 -6.58 -4.52
CA TRP A 40 -0.97 -6.98 -3.73
C TRP A 40 -2.17 -6.11 -4.10
N VAL A 41 -3.24 -6.75 -4.51
CA VAL A 41 -4.49 -6.10 -4.92
C VAL A 41 -5.54 -6.38 -3.83
N PRO A 42 -6.30 -5.36 -3.39
CA PRO A 42 -7.40 -5.57 -2.46
C PRO A 42 -8.44 -6.51 -3.09
N ALA A 43 -8.88 -7.51 -2.32
CA ALA A 43 -9.94 -8.43 -2.71
C ALA A 43 -11.21 -8.16 -1.87
N VAL A 44 -12.28 -8.92 -2.14
CA VAL A 44 -13.52 -8.84 -1.34
C VAL A 44 -13.21 -9.20 0.12
N GLY A 45 -13.63 -8.34 1.04
CA GLY A 45 -13.34 -8.46 2.47
C GLY A 45 -12.03 -7.77 2.89
N ALA A 46 -11.45 -8.19 4.02
CA ALA A 46 -10.24 -7.59 4.60
C ALA A 46 -8.93 -8.24 4.11
N VAL A 47 -8.91 -8.77 2.87
CA VAL A 47 -7.83 -9.59 2.34
C VAL A 47 -7.25 -8.96 1.08
N TYR A 48 -5.93 -9.05 0.95
CA TYR A 48 -5.17 -8.77 -0.25
C TYR A 48 -4.77 -10.08 -0.94
N CYS A 49 -4.83 -10.08 -2.26
CA CYS A 49 -4.35 -11.18 -3.09
C CYS A 49 -3.12 -10.72 -3.87
N SER A 50 -2.14 -11.59 -4.03
CA SER A 50 -1.05 -11.34 -4.98
C SER A 50 -1.56 -11.33 -6.41
N ALA A 51 -0.89 -10.59 -7.29
CA ALA A 51 -1.28 -10.50 -8.70
C ALA A 51 -1.28 -11.86 -9.44
N ASP A 52 -0.47 -12.82 -9.00
CA ASP A 52 -0.46 -14.20 -9.51
C ASP A 52 -1.54 -15.10 -8.89
N GLY A 53 -2.34 -14.57 -7.95
CA GLY A 53 -3.42 -15.27 -7.26
C GLY A 53 -2.99 -16.34 -6.24
N ARG A 54 -1.68 -16.55 -6.05
CA ARG A 54 -1.15 -17.65 -5.22
C ARG A 54 -1.09 -17.33 -3.74
N HIS A 55 -1.01 -16.05 -3.38
CA HIS A 55 -0.86 -15.60 -2.01
C HIS A 55 -2.06 -14.77 -1.57
N ARG A 56 -2.43 -14.92 -0.30
CA ARG A 56 -3.49 -14.17 0.37
C ARG A 56 -3.02 -13.74 1.74
N ALA A 57 -3.26 -12.48 2.09
CA ALA A 57 -2.86 -11.93 3.38
C ALA A 57 -3.81 -10.80 3.80
N THR A 58 -4.01 -10.62 5.10
CA THR A 58 -4.65 -9.40 5.63
C THR A 58 -3.67 -8.23 5.59
N TRP A 59 -4.17 -6.99 5.69
CA TRP A 59 -3.29 -5.82 5.82
C TRP A 59 -2.30 -5.96 6.98
N GLN A 60 -2.77 -6.46 8.14
CA GLN A 60 -1.93 -6.67 9.31
C GLN A 60 -0.79 -7.65 9.03
N GLN A 61 -1.06 -8.74 8.29
CA GLN A 61 -0.02 -9.71 7.90
C GLN A 61 1.00 -9.07 6.96
N LEU A 62 0.55 -8.34 5.94
CA LEU A 62 1.45 -7.63 5.02
C LEU A 62 2.33 -6.63 5.76
N ARG A 63 1.75 -5.83 6.65
CA ARG A 63 2.50 -4.84 7.44
C ARG A 63 3.48 -5.46 8.42
N VAL A 64 3.29 -6.69 8.88
CA VAL A 64 4.26 -7.35 9.77
C VAL A 64 5.44 -7.90 8.96
N GLN A 65 5.18 -8.37 7.74
CA GLN A 65 6.13 -9.15 6.95
C GLN A 65 6.92 -8.30 5.95
N HIS A 66 6.38 -7.17 5.50
CA HIS A 66 6.89 -6.44 4.34
C HIS A 66 6.87 -4.93 4.53
N ASP A 67 7.85 -4.27 3.92
CA ASP A 67 7.75 -2.85 3.58
C ASP A 67 6.84 -2.70 2.35
N LEU A 68 5.84 -1.83 2.44
CA LEU A 68 4.83 -1.66 1.40
C LEU A 68 4.91 -0.25 0.80
N VAL A 69 4.84 -0.17 -0.52
CA VAL A 69 4.68 1.09 -1.26
C VAL A 69 3.37 1.07 -2.02
N GLU A 70 2.62 2.17 -1.96
CA GLU A 70 1.42 2.36 -2.77
C GLU A 70 1.77 2.35 -4.27
N VAL A 71 1.00 1.60 -5.04
CA VAL A 71 1.10 1.59 -6.50
C VAL A 71 -0.09 2.34 -7.05
N ARG A 72 0.17 3.45 -7.76
CA ARG A 72 -0.87 4.12 -8.52
C ARG A 72 -1.13 3.35 -9.80
N THR A 73 -2.29 2.71 -9.89
CA THR A 73 -2.85 2.32 -11.18
C THR A 73 -3.23 3.59 -11.94
N ARG A 74 -2.69 3.76 -13.15
CA ARG A 74 -3.06 4.84 -14.06
C ARG A 74 -4.43 4.58 -14.66
#